data_AF-A0AAU1GSB9-F1
#
_entry.id   AF-A0AAU1GSB9-F1
#
_cell.length_a   1.000
_cell.length_b   1.000
_cell.length_c   1.000
_cell.angle_alpha   90.00
_cell.angle_beta   90.00
_cell.angle_gamma   90.00
#
_symmetry.space_group_name_H-M   'P 1'
#
loop_
_entity.id
_entity.type
_entity.pdbx_description
1 polymer ?
#
loop_
_entity_poly.entity_id
_entity_poly.type
_entity_poly.pdbx_seq_one_letter_code
_entity_poly.pdbx_strand_id
1 'polypeptide(L)' 'METKTYTTIDLRKGMGEILDRTRIAGEAAAITRKGKTVAYLVPAEWFEEMARRHQSHEDRHEAA' A
#
# COMPACT_ATOMS: atom_id res chain seq x y z
N MET A 1 -10.91 -1.81 -3.07
CA MET A 1 -9.60 -1.65 -3.72
C MET A 1 -9.12 -3.04 -4.08
N GLU A 2 -9.13 -3.42 -5.36
CA GLU A 2 -8.56 -4.71 -5.75
C GLU A 2 -7.05 -4.67 -5.56
N THR A 3 -6.48 -5.73 -4.99
CA THR A 3 -5.04 -5.83 -4.70
C THR A 3 -4.39 -6.82 -5.63
N LYS A 4 -3.47 -6.34 -6.45
CA LYS A 4 -2.71 -7.17 -7.38
C LYS A 4 -1.40 -7.62 -6.76
N THR A 5 -0.97 -8.84 -7.03
CA THR A 5 0.26 -9.38 -6.45
C THR A 5 1.39 -9.32 -7.47
N TYR A 6 2.54 -8.82 -7.02
CA TYR A 6 3.79 -8.76 -7.79
C TYR A 6 4.93 -9.35 -6.96
N THR A 7 5.91 -9.96 -7.62
CA THR A 7 7.16 -10.31 -6.94
C THR A 7 8.11 -9.12 -6.90
N THR A 8 9.13 -9.18 -6.05
CA THR A 8 10.23 -8.20 -6.07
C THR A 8 10.97 -8.16 -7.41
N ILE A 9 10.92 -9.24 -8.21
CA ILE A 9 11.54 -9.28 -9.54
C ILE A 9 10.70 -8.49 -10.54
N ASP A 10 9.37 -8.67 -10.51
CA ASP A 10 8.44 -7.92 -11.36
C ASP A 10 8.52 -6.42 -11.05
N LEU A 11 8.55 -6.09 -9.75
CA LEU A 11 8.70 -4.71 -9.29
C LEU A 11 9.98 -4.07 -9.85
N ARG A 12 11.11 -4.77 -9.80
CA ARG A 12 12.38 -4.25 -10.34
C ARG A 12 12.34 -4.05 -11.85
N LYS A 13 11.67 -4.93 -12.57
CA LYS A 13 11.58 -4.88 -14.04
C LYS A 13 10.63 -3.78 -14.54
N GLY A 14 9.57 -3.49 -13.80
CA GLY A 14 8.47 -2.63 -14.26
C GLY A 14 7.94 -1.65 -13.22
N MET A 15 8.83 -1.09 -12.39
CA MET A 15 8.41 -0.24 -11.27
C MET A 15 7.53 0.95 -11.70
N GLY A 16 7.89 1.61 -12.81
CA GLY A 16 7.13 2.76 -13.32
C GLY A 16 5.67 2.42 -13.62
N GLU A 17 5.43 1.34 -14.38
CA GLU A 17 4.07 0.90 -14.70
C GLU A 17 3.26 0.47 -13.47
N ILE A 18 3.92 -0.16 -12.49
CA ILE A 18 3.27 -0.60 -11.25
C ILE A 18 2.86 0.63 -10.43
N LEU A 19 3.74 1.63 -10.31
CA LEU A 19 3.43 2.89 -9.63
C LEU A 19 2.32 3.68 -10.36
N ASP A 20 2.34 3.71 -11.70
CA ASP A 20 1.29 4.36 -12.46
C ASP A 20 -0.07 3.68 -12.28
N ARG A 21 -0.12 2.34 -12.27
CA ARG A 21 -1.37 1.63 -11.94
C ARG A 21 -1.85 1.93 -10.52
N THR A 22 -0.96 1.92 -9.55
CA THR A 22 -1.32 2.25 -8.16
C THR A 22 -1.82 3.69 -8.02
N ARG A 23 -1.18 4.66 -8.67
CA ARG A 23 -1.55 6.08 -8.59
C ARG A 23 -2.79 6.42 -9.42
N ILE A 24 -2.89 5.91 -10.65
CA ILE A 24 -3.91 6.34 -11.63
C ILE A 24 -5.16 5.47 -11.54
N ALA A 25 -5.00 4.15 -11.41
CA ALA A 25 -6.12 3.21 -11.36
C ALA A 25 -6.59 2.91 -9.92
N GLY A 26 -5.88 3.40 -8.91
CA GLY A 26 -6.18 3.12 -7.50
C GLY A 26 -5.98 1.64 -7.14
N GLU A 27 -5.20 0.89 -7.92
CA GLU A 27 -4.94 -0.53 -7.70
C GLU A 27 -3.83 -0.72 -6.67
N ALA A 28 -4.17 -1.30 -5.51
CA ALA A 28 -3.15 -1.66 -4.53
C ALA A 28 -2.26 -2.76 -5.09
N ALA A 29 -0.97 -2.75 -4.75
CA ALA A 29 -0.05 -3.81 -5.14
C ALA A 29 0.59 -4.48 -3.92
N ALA A 30 0.34 -5.77 -3.72
CA ALA A 30 1.05 -6.60 -2.76
C ALA A 30 2.39 -7.05 -3.35
N ILE A 31 3.49 -6.71 -2.68
CA ILE A 31 4.83 -7.12 -3.10
C ILE A 31 5.25 -8.35 -2.31
N THR A 32 5.64 -9.40 -3.03
CA THR A 32 6.03 -10.69 -2.47
C THR A 32 7.49 -11.02 -2.72
N ARG A 33 8.10 -11.71 -1.76
CA ARG A 33 9.45 -12.27 -1.87
C ARG A 33 9.46 -13.68 -1.27
N LYS A 34 9.93 -14.67 -2.03
CA LYS A 34 9.94 -16.08 -1.61
C LYS A 34 8.55 -16.55 -1.11
N GLY A 35 7.48 -16.15 -1.81
CA GLY A 35 6.09 -16.52 -1.50
C GLY A 35 5.46 -15.79 -0.31
N LYS A 36 6.16 -14.86 0.34
CA LYS A 36 5.60 -14.07 1.46
C LYS A 36 5.39 -12.62 1.03
N THR A 37 4.27 -12.03 1.43
CA THR A 37 4.04 -10.59 1.28
C THR A 37 4.98 -9.83 2.21
N VAL A 38 5.70 -8.86 1.66
CA VAL A 38 6.70 -8.06 2.38
C VAL A 38 6.37 -6.58 2.40
N ALA A 39 5.54 -6.10 1.47
CA ALA A 39 5.10 -4.72 1.41
C ALA A 39 3.80 -4.58 0.63
N TYR A 40 3.12 -3.46 0.81
CA TYR A 40 2.02 -3.01 -0.04
C TYR A 40 2.35 -1.64 -0.64
N LEU A 41 2.08 -1.46 -1.92
CA LEU A 41 2.02 -0.16 -2.57
C LEU A 41 0.56 0.26 -2.63
N VAL A 42 0.28 1.48 -2.20
CA VAL A 42 -1.06 2.06 -2.13
C VAL A 42 -1.00 3.53 -2.59
N PRO A 43 -2.13 4.11 -3.03
CA PRO A 43 -2.20 5.55 -3.28
C PRO A 43 -1.82 6.34 -2.02
N ALA A 44 -1.09 7.45 -2.21
CA ALA A 44 -0.63 8.28 -1.11
C ALA A 44 -1.80 8.88 -0.32
N GLU A 45 -2.83 9.40 -1.00
CA GLU A 45 -3.96 10.04 -0.32
C GLU A 45 -4.71 9.04 0.56
N TRP A 46 -4.85 7.79 0.09
CA TRP A 46 -5.47 6.71 0.86
C TRP A 46 -4.66 6.38 2.11
N PHE A 47 -3.33 6.27 1.98
CA PHE A 47 -2.46 5.98 3.13
C PHE A 47 -2.52 7.10 4.16
N GLU A 48 -2.46 8.35 3.73
CA GLU A 48 -2.54 9.52 4.61
C GLU A 48 -3.88 9.62 5.34
N GLU A 49 -4.98 9.36 4.64
CA GLU A 49 -6.30 9.32 5.28
C GLU A 49 -6.40 8.22 6.33
N MET A 50 -5.89 7.02 6.01
CA MET A 50 -5.86 5.91 6.96
C MET A 50 -4.99 6.21 8.18
N ALA A 51 -3.81 6.82 7.97
CA ALA A 51 -2.91 7.21 9.04
C ALA A 51 -3.56 8.25 9.98
N ARG A 52 -4.23 9.27 9.43
CA ARG A 52 -4.97 10.27 10.22
C ARG A 52 -6.08 9.64 11.08
N ARG A 53 -6.80 8.66 10.53
CA ARG A 53 -7.87 7.94 11.25
C ARG A 53 -7.33 7.09 12.40
N HIS A 54 -6.18 6.43 12.22
CA HIS A 54 -5.57 5.65 13.29
C HIS A 54 -5.00 6.51 14.42
N GLN A 55 -4.33 7.62 14.11
CA GLN A 55 -3.82 8.55 15.13
C GLN A 55 -4.95 9.07 16.03
N SER A 56 -6.07 9.47 15.43
CA SER A 56 -7.27 9.92 16.16
C SER A 56 -7.86 8.86 17.10
N HIS A 57 -7.60 7.57 16.84
CA HIS A 57 -8.11 6.45 17.64
C HIS A 57 -7.16 6.06 18.77
N GLU A 58 -5.84 6.21 18.57
CA GLU A 58 -4.82 6.01 19.61
C GLU A 58 -4.90 7.12 20.66
N ASP A 59 -5.01 8.39 20.25
CA ASP A 59 -5.16 9.54 21.16
C ASP A 59 -6.41 9.41 22.08
N ARG A 60 -7.48 8.80 21.57
CA ARG A 60 -8.72 8.59 22.32
C ARG A 60 -8.62 7.44 23.32
N HIS A 61 -7.69 6.51 23.12
CA HIS A 61 -7.47 5.36 23.99
C HIS A 61 -6.48 5.64 25.12
N GLU A 62 -5.57 6.62 24.95
CA GLU A 62 -4.67 7.11 26.01
C GLU A 62 -5.35 8.11 26.97
N ALA A 63 -6.44 8.75 26.54
CA ALA A 63 -7.15 9.75 27.36
C ALA A 63 -8.28 9.18 28.25
N ALA A 64 -8.45 7.85 28.32
CA ALA A 64 -9.51 7.15 29.05
C ALA A 64 -8.94 6.24 30.15
#